data_AF-A0A7S4QNB3-F1
#
_entry.id   AF-A0A7S4QNB3-F1
#
_cell.length_a   1.000
_cell.length_b   1.000
_cell.length_c   1.000
_cell.angle_alpha   90.00
_cell.angle_beta   90.00
_cell.angle_gamma   90.00
#
_symmetry.space_group_name_H-M   'P 1'
#
loop_
_entity.id
_entity.type
_entity.pdbx_description
1 polymer ?
#
loop_
_entity_poly.entity_id
_entity_poly.type
_entity_poly.pdbx_seq_one_letter_code
_entity_poly.pdbx_strand_id
1 'polypeptide(L)'
;NYIKRDDMSGDNVTISDALHVDLCGKHILSFLTAKDALTFATTSKENKDTACLGIFEPVKLHDGIVSWGDSFGSGGNQHRWKEIHVPIAIPTHSVQFSCKWKDQGWGNRKGRLYITGYKDCEDLDSPFKYEDVVCSTDCDAEHDWRPLRLQFLVEEGKRYFVWYKVGGGGGHELFLRNAVVHSLIYDNYKGYLVRQQRALVAKGAYGDAPLFPLLLRAVALYAQCSFADDGESMINKSIIDALEDLGLSTSNKNAMDALVVLASSMSNAVRDEEPGNNDGDYMTYDSY
;
A
#
# COMPACT_ATOMS: atom_id res chain seq x y z
N ASN A 1 19.08 -28.25 16.65
CA ASN A 1 19.50 -28.81 15.34
C ASN A 1 21.00 -28.64 15.19
N TYR A 2 21.75 -29.69 15.50
CA TYR A 2 23.20 -29.75 15.33
C TYR A 2 23.50 -30.01 13.85
N ILE A 3 24.06 -29.03 13.15
CA ILE A 3 24.60 -29.22 11.81
C ILE A 3 25.98 -29.86 11.97
N LYS A 4 26.13 -31.10 11.50
CA LYS A 4 27.43 -31.77 11.35
C LYS A 4 28.26 -31.01 10.32
N ARG A 5 29.46 -30.59 10.72
CA ARG A 5 30.52 -30.13 9.83
C ARG A 5 31.26 -31.34 9.29
N ASP A 6 30.87 -31.79 8.10
CA ASP A 6 31.71 -32.67 7.30
C ASP A 6 32.65 -31.80 6.43
N ASP A 7 33.87 -32.30 6.24
CA ASP A 7 35.05 -31.65 5.65
C ASP A 7 34.73 -30.76 4.41
N MET A 8 34.83 -29.44 4.59
CA MET A 8 34.94 -28.50 3.49
C MET A 8 36.42 -28.25 3.19
N SER A 9 36.88 -28.82 2.09
CA SER A 9 38.06 -28.32 1.37
C SER A 9 37.89 -26.82 1.12
N GLY A 10 38.96 -26.05 1.36
CA GLY A 10 38.95 -24.58 1.47
C GLY A 10 38.58 -23.79 0.22
N ASP A 11 37.31 -23.86 -0.17
CA ASP A 11 36.68 -22.82 -0.98
C ASP A 11 36.29 -21.67 -0.03
N ASN A 12 36.79 -20.47 -0.33
CA ASN A 12 36.46 -19.26 0.41
C ASN A 12 34.95 -19.01 0.29
N VAL A 13 34.18 -19.44 1.28
CA VAL A 13 32.78 -19.04 1.46
C VAL A 13 32.80 -17.52 1.59
N THR A 14 32.37 -16.85 0.53
CA THR A 14 32.23 -15.40 0.53
C THR A 14 30.99 -15.03 1.34
N ILE A 15 30.94 -13.81 1.88
CA ILE A 15 29.73 -13.31 2.56
C ILE A 15 28.51 -13.38 1.62
N SER A 16 28.71 -13.30 0.29
CA SER A 16 27.67 -13.52 -0.72
C SER A 16 27.12 -14.94 -0.75
N ASP A 17 27.95 -15.96 -0.48
CA ASP A 17 27.49 -17.36 -0.43
C ASP A 17 26.69 -17.67 0.85
N ALA A 18 27.04 -17.00 1.97
CA ALA A 18 26.29 -17.08 3.22
C ALA A 18 24.97 -16.29 3.19
N LEU A 19 24.86 -15.33 2.27
CA LEU A 19 23.65 -14.52 2.06
C LEU A 19 22.55 -15.25 1.29
N HIS A 20 22.77 -16.51 0.87
CA HIS A 20 21.83 -17.31 0.10
C HIS A 20 20.35 -17.09 0.47
N VAL A 21 19.47 -16.46 -0.33
CA VAL A 21 19.61 -15.21 -1.13
C VAL A 21 18.40 -14.28 -0.83
N ASP A 22 17.24 -14.80 -0.40
CA ASP A 22 16.04 -13.95 -0.24
C ASP A 22 15.67 -13.56 1.19
N LEU A 23 15.93 -14.44 2.18
CA LEU A 23 15.46 -14.22 3.56
C LEU A 23 16.32 -13.22 4.33
N CYS A 24 17.65 -13.29 4.18
CA CYS A 24 18.58 -12.36 4.84
C CYS A 24 18.40 -10.93 4.32
N GLY A 25 18.20 -10.76 3.00
CA GLY A 25 17.95 -9.46 2.39
C GLY A 25 16.71 -8.78 2.97
N LYS A 26 15.56 -9.48 2.96
CA LYS A 26 14.31 -8.95 3.54
C LYS A 26 14.44 -8.62 5.03
N HIS A 27 15.16 -9.46 5.78
CA HIS A 27 15.37 -9.20 7.20
C HIS A 27 16.20 -7.93 7.44
N ILE A 28 17.31 -7.74 6.71
CA ILE A 28 18.11 -6.50 6.80
C ILE A 28 17.26 -5.29 6.44
N LEU A 29 16.51 -5.37 5.33
CA LEU A 29 15.67 -4.28 4.86
C LEU A 29 14.57 -3.91 5.87
N SER A 30 14.04 -4.86 6.64
CA SER A 30 13.02 -4.59 7.66
C SER A 30 13.47 -3.64 8.78
N PHE A 31 14.78 -3.43 8.95
CA PHE A 31 15.35 -2.45 9.88
C PHE A 31 15.63 -1.08 9.26
N LEU A 32 15.45 -0.94 7.94
CA LEU A 32 15.75 0.28 7.21
C LEU A 32 14.48 1.10 6.96
N THR A 33 14.62 2.42 6.93
CA THR A 33 13.57 3.28 6.37
C THR A 33 13.44 3.02 4.87
N ALA A 34 12.30 3.33 4.23
CA ALA A 34 12.17 3.19 2.77
C ALA A 34 13.30 3.89 2.00
N LYS A 35 13.71 5.08 2.46
CA LYS A 35 14.80 5.84 1.83
C LYS A 35 16.12 5.09 1.92
N ASP A 36 16.43 4.54 3.08
CA ASP A 36 17.68 3.80 3.30
C ASP A 36 17.66 2.44 2.61
N ALA A 37 16.52 1.76 2.58
CA ALA A 37 16.30 0.53 1.83
C ALA A 37 16.51 0.72 0.33
N LEU A 38 15.95 1.79 -0.24
CA LEU A 38 16.18 2.17 -1.64
C LEU A 38 17.64 2.56 -1.89
N THR A 39 18.25 3.32 -0.97
CA THR A 39 19.67 3.68 -1.07
C THR A 39 20.55 2.43 -1.05
N PHE A 40 20.31 1.52 -0.11
CA PHE A 40 20.97 0.22 -0.02
C PHE A 40 20.86 -0.57 -1.33
N ALA A 41 19.65 -0.70 -1.88
CA ALA A 41 19.41 -1.38 -3.15
C ALA A 41 20.17 -0.75 -4.34
N THR A 42 20.51 0.53 -4.28
CA THR A 42 21.29 1.21 -5.34
C THR A 42 22.81 1.10 -5.20
N THR A 43 23.32 0.59 -4.08
CA THR A 43 24.78 0.54 -3.83
C THR A 43 25.52 -0.49 -4.69
N SER A 44 24.86 -1.59 -5.10
CA SER A 44 25.43 -2.61 -6.00
C SER A 44 24.34 -3.36 -6.75
N LYS A 45 24.70 -4.04 -7.86
CA LYS A 45 23.77 -4.90 -8.59
C LYS A 45 23.26 -6.05 -7.72
N GLU A 46 24.15 -6.66 -6.94
CA GLU A 46 23.80 -7.76 -6.03
C GLU A 46 22.82 -7.32 -4.94
N ASN A 47 23.01 -6.11 -4.38
CA ASN A 47 22.07 -5.55 -3.40
C ASN A 47 20.73 -5.22 -4.05
N LYS A 48 20.72 -4.74 -5.29
CA LYS A 48 19.47 -4.53 -6.05
C LYS A 48 18.72 -5.83 -6.27
N ASP A 49 19.42 -6.86 -6.73
CA ASP A 49 18.85 -8.17 -7.06
C ASP A 49 18.41 -8.90 -5.78
N THR A 50 19.13 -8.74 -4.66
CA THR A 50 18.77 -9.28 -3.34
C THR A 50 17.61 -8.52 -2.70
N ALA A 51 17.59 -7.19 -2.81
CA ALA A 51 16.55 -6.36 -2.20
C ALA A 51 15.20 -6.58 -2.88
N CYS A 52 15.21 -6.80 -4.20
CA CYS A 52 14.01 -7.00 -5.01
C CYS A 52 12.93 -5.92 -4.78
N LEU A 53 13.33 -4.69 -4.47
CA LEU A 53 12.38 -3.64 -4.12
C LEU A 53 11.70 -3.07 -5.36
N GLY A 54 10.38 -2.89 -5.25
CA GLY A 54 9.54 -2.29 -6.28
C GLY A 54 8.67 -1.18 -5.69
N ILE A 55 8.48 -0.08 -6.43
CA ILE A 55 7.56 1.00 -6.04
C ILE A 55 6.35 0.90 -6.95
N PHE A 56 5.16 0.72 -6.37
CA PHE A 56 3.91 0.79 -7.11
C PHE A 56 3.60 2.21 -7.56
N GLU A 57 2.88 2.32 -8.67
CA GLU A 57 2.27 3.58 -9.07
C GLU A 57 1.33 4.08 -7.96
N PRO A 58 1.28 5.40 -7.70
CA PRO A 58 0.53 5.94 -6.58
C PRO A 58 -0.96 5.65 -6.73
N VAL A 59 -1.59 5.16 -5.66
CA VAL A 59 -3.03 4.95 -5.61
C VAL A 59 -3.67 6.20 -5.02
N LYS A 60 -4.63 6.78 -5.73
CA LYS A 60 -5.39 7.93 -5.20
C LYS A 60 -6.31 7.45 -4.08
N LEU A 61 -6.16 8.04 -2.91
CA LEU A 61 -7.07 7.82 -1.78
C LEU A 61 -8.27 8.78 -1.86
N HIS A 62 -8.00 10.02 -2.29
CA HIS A 62 -9.01 11.04 -2.53
C HIS A 62 -8.47 12.06 -3.54
N ASP A 63 -9.32 12.46 -4.50
CA ASP A 63 -9.03 13.53 -5.46
C ASP A 63 -9.84 14.76 -5.11
N GLY A 64 -9.23 15.95 -5.23
CA GLY A 64 -9.87 17.20 -4.80
C GLY A 64 -9.58 17.56 -3.35
N ILE A 65 -10.45 18.40 -2.78
CA ILE A 65 -10.35 18.92 -1.42
C ILE A 65 -11.39 18.23 -0.55
N VAL A 66 -10.95 17.74 0.61
CA VAL A 66 -11.83 17.32 1.70
C VAL A 66 -11.57 18.23 2.90
N SER A 67 -12.63 18.59 3.62
CA SER A 67 -12.53 19.35 4.86
C SER A 67 -13.33 18.65 5.97
N TRP A 68 -12.86 18.83 7.20
CA TRP A 68 -13.55 18.38 8.39
C TRP A 68 -13.63 19.53 9.38
N GLY A 69 -14.84 19.81 9.87
CA GLY A 69 -15.09 20.81 10.89
C GLY A 69 -15.21 20.22 12.29
N ASP A 70 -14.88 21.01 13.32
CA ASP A 70 -15.24 20.70 14.70
C ASP A 70 -16.71 21.10 14.96
N SER A 71 -17.56 20.10 15.21
CA SER A 71 -18.91 20.32 15.73
C SER A 71 -18.82 20.79 17.19
N PHE A 72 -19.53 21.88 17.53
CA PHE A 72 -19.55 22.43 18.90
C PHE A 72 -19.83 21.33 19.94
N GLY A 73 -18.85 21.06 20.80
CA GLY A 73 -18.98 20.07 21.88
C GLY A 73 -18.29 18.72 21.64
N SER A 74 -17.66 18.50 20.48
CA SER A 74 -16.94 17.24 20.20
C SER A 74 -15.64 17.07 21.01
N GLY A 75 -15.17 18.12 21.70
CA GLY A 75 -14.01 18.03 22.60
C GLY A 75 -12.65 17.82 21.91
N GLY A 76 -12.57 17.97 20.57
CA GLY A 76 -11.33 17.70 19.83
C GLY A 76 -10.98 16.21 19.82
N ASN A 77 -12.02 15.38 19.66
CA ASN A 77 -11.89 13.94 19.46
C ASN A 77 -11.18 13.63 18.13
N GLN A 78 -10.65 12.42 18.04
CA GLN A 78 -10.09 11.88 16.82
C GLN A 78 -11.18 11.18 16.02
N HIS A 79 -11.17 11.39 14.71
CA HIS A 79 -12.16 10.85 13.79
C HIS A 79 -11.45 10.04 12.71
N ARG A 80 -12.06 8.90 12.36
CA ARG A 80 -11.56 8.06 11.27
C ARG A 80 -11.98 8.68 9.95
N TRP A 81 -11.07 8.74 8.99
CA TRP A 81 -11.39 9.19 7.65
C TRP A 81 -11.48 8.03 6.65
N LYS A 82 -10.34 7.43 6.27
CA LYS A 82 -10.31 6.45 5.19
C LYS A 82 -9.25 5.38 5.41
N GLU A 83 -9.55 4.16 4.99
CA GLU A 83 -8.62 3.05 4.99
C GLU A 83 -7.52 3.24 3.93
N ILE A 84 -6.29 2.94 4.30
CA ILE A 84 -5.15 2.80 3.40
C ILE A 84 -5.09 1.33 2.97
N HIS A 85 -5.54 1.05 1.75
CA HIS A 85 -5.45 -0.29 1.19
C HIS A 85 -3.99 -0.69 0.95
N VAL A 86 -3.47 -1.53 1.83
CA VAL A 86 -2.19 -2.21 1.66
C VAL A 86 -2.47 -3.57 1.02
N PRO A 87 -1.81 -3.93 -0.10
CA PRO A 87 -2.08 -5.19 -0.77
C PRO A 87 -1.61 -6.37 0.09
N ILE A 88 -2.54 -6.96 0.87
CA ILE A 88 -2.24 -8.01 1.87
C ILE A 88 -1.51 -9.22 1.28
N ALA A 89 -1.82 -9.58 0.03
CA ALA A 89 -1.20 -10.71 -0.66
C ALA A 89 0.24 -10.41 -1.16
N ILE A 90 0.70 -9.16 -1.06
CA ILE A 90 2.01 -8.71 -1.54
C ILE A 90 2.85 -8.30 -0.33
N PRO A 91 4.01 -8.95 -0.11
CA PRO A 91 4.94 -8.52 0.92
C PRO A 91 5.32 -7.05 0.72
N THR A 92 4.82 -6.19 1.61
CA THR A 92 5.01 -4.75 1.53
C THR A 92 6.03 -4.34 2.58
N HIS A 93 7.06 -3.60 2.16
CA HIS A 93 8.08 -3.09 3.07
C HIS A 93 7.52 -1.91 3.88
N SER A 94 7.03 -0.90 3.17
CA SER A 94 6.56 0.34 3.78
C SER A 94 5.56 1.05 2.89
N VAL A 95 4.76 1.90 3.52
CA VAL A 95 3.78 2.74 2.85
C VAL A 95 4.07 4.20 3.15
N GLN A 96 3.92 5.05 2.14
CA GLN A 96 3.96 6.50 2.28
C GLN A 96 2.60 7.07 1.89
N PHE A 97 1.93 7.69 2.85
CA PHE A 97 0.78 8.55 2.63
C PHE A 97 1.27 9.97 2.33
N SER A 98 0.74 10.61 1.30
CA SER A 98 1.06 12.01 1.01
C SER A 98 -0.14 12.80 0.52
N CYS A 99 -0.20 14.07 0.91
CA CYS A 99 -1.24 15.00 0.48
C CYS A 99 -0.71 16.44 0.59
N LYS A 100 -1.53 17.41 0.25
CA LYS A 100 -1.42 18.76 0.81
C LYS A 100 -2.42 18.91 1.94
N TRP A 101 -2.07 19.66 2.98
CA TRP A 101 -2.95 19.90 4.11
C TRP A 101 -2.79 21.33 4.64
N LYS A 102 -3.83 21.83 5.30
CA LYS A 102 -3.82 23.09 6.06
C LYS A 102 -4.91 23.11 7.13
N ASP A 103 -4.69 23.91 8.16
CA ASP A 103 -5.69 24.31 9.14
C ASP A 103 -6.54 25.49 8.60
N GLN A 104 -7.58 25.89 9.33
CA GLN A 104 -8.36 27.10 9.02
C GLN A 104 -7.46 28.33 8.99
N GLY A 105 -7.84 29.40 8.30
CA GLY A 105 -6.93 30.53 8.05
C GLY A 105 -6.57 31.44 9.24
N TRP A 106 -7.14 31.24 10.45
CA TRP A 106 -6.94 32.13 11.60
C TRP A 106 -6.99 31.39 12.94
N GLY A 107 -6.41 31.98 13.99
CA GLY A 107 -6.46 31.47 15.35
C GLY A 107 -5.39 30.41 15.68
N ASN A 108 -5.71 29.51 16.61
CA ASN A 108 -4.80 28.44 17.02
C ASN A 108 -4.85 27.28 16.03
N ARG A 109 -3.67 26.79 15.62
CA ARG A 109 -3.51 25.57 14.82
C ARG A 109 -3.68 24.35 15.71
N LYS A 110 -4.53 23.41 15.28
CA LYS A 110 -4.89 22.21 16.04
C LYS A 110 -5.13 20.99 15.15
N GLY A 111 -5.10 21.16 13.83
CA GLY A 111 -5.28 20.07 12.87
C GLY A 111 -4.13 19.06 12.91
N ARG A 112 -4.42 17.78 13.14
CA ARG A 112 -3.43 16.69 13.12
C ARG A 112 -3.93 15.48 12.35
N LEU A 113 -2.99 14.71 11.80
CA LEU A 113 -3.27 13.41 11.17
C LEU A 113 -2.49 12.29 11.86
N TYR A 114 -3.12 11.13 11.89
CA TYR A 114 -2.58 9.90 12.44
C TYR A 114 -2.82 8.77 11.45
N ILE A 115 -1.93 7.78 11.46
CA ILE A 115 -2.13 6.51 10.79
C ILE A 115 -2.08 5.44 11.87
N THR A 116 -3.14 4.64 11.96
CA THR A 116 -3.24 3.53 12.91
C THR A 116 -3.18 2.20 12.20
N GLY A 117 -2.79 1.14 12.89
CA GLY A 117 -2.76 -0.23 12.38
C GLY A 117 -3.49 -1.22 13.29
N TYR A 118 -4.59 -1.81 12.82
CA TYR A 118 -5.42 -2.76 13.57
C TYR A 118 -5.32 -4.18 13.03
N LYS A 119 -5.58 -5.18 13.88
CA LYS A 119 -5.85 -6.55 13.42
C LYS A 119 -7.32 -6.69 13.05
N ASP A 120 -7.64 -7.60 12.12
CA ASP A 120 -8.98 -7.81 11.53
C ASP A 120 -10.13 -8.11 12.52
N CYS A 121 -9.85 -8.27 13.81
CA CYS A 121 -10.83 -8.63 14.85
C CYS A 121 -11.15 -7.52 15.85
N GLU A 122 -10.65 -6.30 15.64
CA GLU A 122 -10.85 -5.19 16.58
C GLU A 122 -12.10 -4.35 16.24
N ASP A 123 -12.74 -3.81 17.28
CA ASP A 123 -13.91 -2.94 17.14
C ASP A 123 -13.50 -1.62 16.48
N LEU A 124 -13.81 -1.56 15.18
CA LEU A 124 -13.50 -0.46 14.28
C LEU A 124 -14.20 0.85 14.67
N ASP A 125 -15.25 0.82 15.50
CA ASP A 125 -15.99 2.04 15.88
C ASP A 125 -15.49 2.64 17.20
N SER A 126 -14.55 1.98 17.87
CA SER A 126 -13.90 2.53 19.06
C SER A 126 -12.87 3.62 18.70
N PRO A 127 -12.73 4.69 19.52
CA PRO A 127 -11.62 5.63 19.37
C PRO A 127 -10.29 4.88 19.42
N PHE A 128 -9.36 5.22 18.52
CA PHE A 128 -8.07 4.53 18.48
C PHE A 128 -7.27 4.74 19.78
N LYS A 129 -6.50 3.73 20.18
CA LYS A 129 -5.57 3.86 21.29
C LYS A 129 -4.24 4.36 20.74
N TYR A 130 -3.55 5.22 21.48
CA TYR A 130 -2.25 5.75 21.04
C TYR A 130 -1.20 4.65 20.74
N GLU A 131 -1.34 3.46 21.30
CA GLU A 131 -0.52 2.28 20.99
C GLU A 131 -0.72 1.74 19.57
N ASP A 132 -1.86 2.04 18.94
CA ASP A 132 -2.19 1.62 17.57
C ASP A 132 -1.60 2.56 16.51
N VAL A 133 -1.11 3.74 16.92
CA VAL A 133 -0.55 4.76 16.03
C VAL A 133 0.81 4.30 15.50
N VAL A 134 0.87 4.03 14.20
CA VAL A 134 2.12 3.67 13.50
C VAL A 134 2.83 4.89 12.92
N CYS A 135 2.12 6.00 12.70
CA CYS A 135 2.68 7.25 12.22
C CYS A 135 1.76 8.43 12.57
N SER A 136 2.31 9.61 12.80
CA SER A 136 1.53 10.82 13.03
C SER A 136 2.28 12.07 12.57
N THR A 137 1.56 13.16 12.41
CA THR A 137 2.16 14.47 12.14
C THR A 137 2.91 15.00 13.36
N ASP A 138 4.16 15.44 13.18
CA ASP A 138 4.98 16.00 14.27
C ASP A 138 4.48 17.37 14.77
N CYS A 139 3.71 18.08 13.96
CA CYS A 139 3.20 19.41 14.26
C CYS A 139 1.73 19.56 13.83
N ASP A 140 1.09 20.63 14.31
CA ASP A 140 -0.24 21.04 13.85
C ASP A 140 -0.17 21.63 12.42
N ALA A 141 -1.21 21.41 11.64
CA ALA A 141 -1.35 21.92 10.28
C ALA A 141 -1.16 23.44 10.23
N GLU A 142 -0.44 23.95 9.23
CA GLU A 142 -0.30 25.40 9.01
C GLU A 142 -1.58 26.00 8.40
N HIS A 143 -1.79 27.30 8.55
CA HIS A 143 -2.90 28.01 7.89
C HIS A 143 -2.79 28.00 6.36
N ASP A 144 -1.56 27.87 5.85
CA ASP A 144 -1.26 27.73 4.43
C ASP A 144 -1.13 26.27 4.01
N TRP A 145 -1.46 25.98 2.75
CA TRP A 145 -1.27 24.65 2.17
C TRP A 145 0.20 24.23 2.21
N ARG A 146 0.49 23.18 2.98
CA ARG A 146 1.81 22.54 3.03
C ARG A 146 1.74 21.13 2.46
N PRO A 147 2.82 20.61 1.86
CA PRO A 147 2.92 19.19 1.57
C PRO A 147 3.07 18.42 2.88
N LEU A 148 2.37 17.29 2.99
CA LEU A 148 2.53 16.33 4.06
C LEU A 148 2.99 14.99 3.49
N ARG A 149 3.90 14.33 4.21
CA ARG A 149 4.29 12.94 3.96
C ARG A 149 4.36 12.22 5.29
N LEU A 150 3.61 11.14 5.41
CA LEU A 150 3.64 10.22 6.54
C LEU A 150 4.10 8.86 6.01
N GLN A 151 5.02 8.23 6.70
CA GLN A 151 5.60 6.96 6.26
C GLN A 151 5.67 5.99 7.44
N PHE A 152 5.30 4.73 7.18
CA PHE A 152 5.32 3.67 8.17
C PHE A 152 5.72 2.33 7.56
N LEU A 153 6.21 1.42 8.40
CA LEU A 153 6.47 0.03 8.04
C LEU A 153 5.17 -0.77 8.12
N VAL A 154 5.00 -1.71 7.21
CA VAL A 154 3.82 -2.58 7.18
C VAL A 154 4.08 -3.81 8.04
N GLU A 155 3.10 -4.14 8.87
CA GLU A 155 3.02 -5.37 9.65
C GLU A 155 1.99 -6.30 9.01
N GLU A 156 2.32 -7.58 8.96
CA GLU A 156 1.47 -8.59 8.35
C GLU A 156 0.14 -8.75 9.10
N GLY A 157 -0.96 -8.84 8.35
CA GLY A 157 -2.31 -9.01 8.92
C GLY A 157 -2.87 -7.77 9.61
N LYS A 158 -2.26 -6.59 9.43
CA LYS A 158 -2.82 -5.32 9.90
C LYS A 158 -3.50 -4.54 8.77
N ARG A 159 -4.57 -3.84 9.13
CA ARG A 159 -5.28 -2.84 8.32
C ARG A 159 -4.93 -1.46 8.81
N TYR A 160 -4.82 -0.51 7.89
CA TYR A 160 -4.32 0.82 8.19
C TYR A 160 -5.36 1.90 7.90
N PHE A 161 -5.55 2.85 8.81
CA PHE A 161 -6.53 3.90 8.64
C PHE A 161 -5.92 5.27 8.86
N VAL A 162 -6.33 6.23 8.04
CA VAL A 162 -6.06 7.64 8.30
C VAL A 162 -7.10 8.15 9.29
N TRP A 163 -6.61 8.72 10.38
CA TRP A 163 -7.39 9.44 11.36
C TRP A 163 -6.99 10.90 11.35
N TYR A 164 -7.93 11.76 11.73
CA TYR A 164 -7.70 13.18 11.87
C TYR A 164 -8.20 13.68 13.22
N LYS A 165 -7.65 14.81 13.63
CA LYS A 165 -8.14 15.59 14.75
C LYS A 165 -8.30 17.03 14.31
N VAL A 166 -9.50 17.56 14.49
CA VAL A 166 -9.79 18.98 14.36
C VAL A 166 -9.87 19.55 15.76
N GLY A 167 -9.31 20.73 15.97
CA GLY A 167 -9.22 21.32 17.29
C GLY A 167 -10.56 21.57 17.97
N GLY A 168 -10.64 21.38 19.30
CA GLY A 168 -11.86 21.68 20.05
C GLY A 168 -12.09 23.18 20.26
N GLY A 169 -13.34 23.61 20.24
CA GLY A 169 -13.78 24.98 20.57
C GLY A 169 -14.73 25.62 19.56
N GLY A 170 -15.13 24.87 18.52
CA GLY A 170 -16.01 25.33 17.46
C GLY A 170 -15.28 26.15 16.38
N GLY A 171 -15.74 26.00 15.13
CA GLY A 171 -15.24 26.75 13.99
C GLY A 171 -13.83 26.38 13.54
N HIS A 172 -13.30 25.25 14.01
CA HIS A 172 -12.06 24.70 13.52
C HIS A 172 -12.27 23.84 12.28
N GLU A 173 -11.39 23.94 11.29
CA GLU A 173 -11.48 23.16 10.05
C GLU A 173 -10.11 22.68 9.59
N LEU A 174 -10.00 21.39 9.27
CA LEU A 174 -8.82 20.79 8.67
C LEU A 174 -9.10 20.46 7.21
N PHE A 175 -8.23 20.90 6.31
CA PHE A 175 -8.38 20.68 4.87
C PHE A 175 -7.26 19.78 4.36
N LEU A 176 -7.62 18.77 3.58
CA LEU A 176 -6.69 17.91 2.83
C LEU A 176 -6.96 18.02 1.34
N ARG A 177 -5.91 17.88 0.53
CA ARG A 177 -6.01 17.89 -0.92
C ARG A 177 -5.12 16.85 -1.56
N ASN A 178 -5.66 16.14 -2.56
CA ASN A 178 -4.97 15.17 -3.40
C ASN A 178 -4.21 14.11 -2.58
N ALA A 179 -4.94 13.34 -1.79
CA ALA A 179 -4.33 12.30 -0.96
C ALA A 179 -4.00 11.07 -1.79
N VAL A 180 -2.75 10.62 -1.72
CA VAL A 180 -2.21 9.47 -2.46
C VAL A 180 -1.38 8.57 -1.56
N VAL A 181 -1.37 7.29 -1.90
CA VAL A 181 -0.63 6.24 -1.20
C VAL A 181 0.41 5.66 -2.14
N HIS A 182 1.66 5.60 -1.67
CA HIS A 182 2.76 4.92 -2.35
C HIS A 182 3.16 3.70 -1.54
N SER A 183 3.23 2.54 -2.20
CA SER A 183 3.66 1.30 -1.56
C SER A 183 5.03 0.89 -2.11
N LEU A 184 5.98 0.70 -1.19
CA LEU A 184 7.26 0.05 -1.47
C LEU A 184 7.08 -1.43 -1.12
N ILE A 185 7.19 -2.30 -2.12
CA ILE A 185 6.97 -3.74 -2.00
C ILE A 185 8.27 -4.51 -2.20
N TYR A 186 8.29 -5.75 -1.71
CA TYR A 186 9.22 -6.76 -2.18
C TYR A 186 8.63 -7.42 -3.43
N ASP A 187 9.13 -7.04 -4.59
CA ASP A 187 8.80 -7.65 -5.87
C ASP A 187 9.71 -8.88 -6.11
N ASN A 188 9.73 -9.39 -7.33
CA ASN A 188 10.79 -10.28 -7.82
C ASN A 188 11.90 -9.46 -8.51
N TYR A 189 13.06 -10.08 -8.73
CA TYR A 189 14.19 -9.46 -9.43
C TYR A 189 13.86 -8.94 -10.84
N LYS A 190 12.78 -9.45 -11.45
CA LYS A 190 12.30 -8.98 -12.75
C LYS A 190 11.31 -7.83 -12.64
N GLY A 191 10.77 -7.48 -11.47
CA GLY A 191 9.79 -6.42 -11.30
C GLY A 191 8.41 -6.71 -11.90
N TYR A 192 7.95 -7.96 -11.89
CA TYR A 192 6.66 -8.29 -12.51
C TYR A 192 5.48 -7.62 -11.82
N LEU A 193 5.43 -7.56 -10.48
CA LEU A 193 4.29 -6.97 -9.77
C LEU A 193 4.15 -5.49 -10.12
N VAL A 194 5.25 -4.73 -10.07
CA VAL A 194 5.26 -3.30 -10.44
C VAL A 194 4.83 -3.09 -11.89
N ARG A 195 5.31 -3.91 -12.83
CA ARG A 195 4.93 -3.76 -14.25
C ARG A 195 3.45 -4.02 -14.48
N GLN A 196 2.91 -5.10 -13.92
CA GLN A 196 1.50 -5.44 -14.05
C GLN A 196 0.63 -4.36 -13.38
N GLN A 197 0.98 -3.91 -12.17
CA GLN A 197 0.24 -2.86 -11.47
C GLN A 197 0.25 -1.54 -12.25
N ARG A 198 1.40 -1.13 -12.80
CA ARG A 198 1.50 0.06 -13.66
C ARG A 198 0.62 -0.03 -14.89
N ALA A 199 0.59 -1.18 -15.56
CA ALA A 199 -0.27 -1.41 -16.72
C ALA A 199 -1.75 -1.27 -16.35
N LEU A 200 -2.17 -1.85 -15.22
CA LEU A 200 -3.54 -1.72 -14.71
C LEU A 200 -3.88 -0.26 -14.36
N VAL A 201 -3.00 0.47 -13.65
CA VAL A 201 -3.21 1.89 -13.32
C VAL A 201 -3.32 2.74 -14.58
N ALA A 202 -2.45 2.52 -15.57
CA ALA A 202 -2.47 3.27 -16.84
C ALA A 202 -3.77 3.10 -17.63
N LYS A 203 -4.49 1.99 -17.40
CA LYS A 203 -5.80 1.69 -18.01
C LYS A 203 -6.98 2.03 -17.10
N GLY A 204 -6.75 2.60 -15.91
CA GLY A 204 -7.79 2.88 -14.92
C GLY A 204 -8.44 1.61 -14.34
N ALA A 205 -7.75 0.47 -14.44
CA ALA A 205 -8.25 -0.84 -14.07
C ALA A 205 -7.72 -1.32 -12.70
N TYR A 206 -6.99 -0.46 -11.98
CA TYR A 206 -6.47 -0.72 -10.64
C TYR A 206 -7.16 0.21 -9.62
N GLY A 207 -7.79 -0.36 -8.58
CA GLY A 207 -8.55 0.38 -7.57
C GLY A 207 -10.01 -0.08 -7.48
N ASP A 208 -10.93 0.87 -7.35
CA ASP A 208 -12.32 0.71 -6.88
C ASP A 208 -13.29 -0.01 -7.86
N ALA A 209 -12.78 -0.76 -8.85
CA ALA A 209 -13.65 -1.53 -9.74
C ALA A 209 -13.94 -2.91 -9.10
N PRO A 210 -15.14 -3.19 -8.56
CA PRO A 210 -15.36 -4.38 -7.73
C PRO A 210 -15.29 -5.70 -8.50
N LEU A 211 -15.71 -5.70 -9.77
CA LEU A 211 -15.80 -6.92 -10.59
C LEU A 211 -14.51 -7.24 -11.36
N PHE A 212 -13.72 -6.21 -11.66
CA PHE A 212 -12.51 -6.38 -12.46
C PHE A 212 -11.44 -7.27 -11.79
N PRO A 213 -11.15 -7.16 -10.48
CA PRO A 213 -10.25 -8.06 -9.76
C PRO A 213 -10.66 -9.53 -9.87
N LEU A 214 -11.95 -9.82 -9.72
CA LEU A 214 -12.46 -11.19 -9.77
C LEU A 214 -12.30 -11.79 -11.18
N LEU A 215 -12.64 -11.01 -12.21
CA LEU A 215 -12.45 -11.42 -13.60
C LEU A 215 -10.97 -11.62 -13.92
N LEU A 216 -10.12 -10.67 -13.54
CA LEU A 216 -8.69 -10.73 -13.75
C LEU A 216 -8.06 -11.96 -13.07
N ARG A 217 -8.50 -12.26 -11.84
CA ARG A 217 -8.07 -13.45 -11.10
C ARG A 217 -8.51 -14.73 -11.81
N ALA A 218 -9.77 -14.82 -12.23
CA ALA A 218 -10.30 -15.99 -12.92
C ALA A 218 -9.55 -16.26 -14.24
N VAL A 219 -9.32 -15.21 -15.03
CA VAL A 219 -8.55 -15.27 -16.27
C VAL A 219 -7.10 -15.69 -15.99
N ALA A 220 -6.47 -15.14 -14.96
CA ALA A 220 -5.10 -15.43 -14.63
C ALA A 220 -4.91 -16.88 -14.12
N LEU A 221 -5.83 -17.37 -13.29
CA LEU A 221 -5.84 -18.77 -12.84
C LEU A 221 -6.07 -19.74 -14.01
N TYR A 222 -7.00 -19.41 -14.91
CA TYR A 222 -7.26 -20.22 -16.10
C TYR A 222 -6.00 -20.33 -16.98
N ALA A 223 -5.32 -19.20 -17.22
CA ALA A 223 -4.08 -19.17 -17.97
C ALA A 223 -2.94 -19.95 -17.28
N GLN A 224 -2.82 -19.89 -15.94
CA GLN A 224 -1.85 -20.69 -15.20
C GLN A 224 -2.03 -22.19 -15.38
N CYS A 225 -3.27 -22.68 -15.36
CA CYS A 225 -3.56 -24.11 -15.58
C CYS A 225 -3.07 -24.59 -16.94
N SER A 226 -3.15 -23.75 -17.97
CA SER A 226 -2.70 -24.11 -19.32
C SER A 226 -1.19 -24.12 -19.52
N PHE A 227 -0.39 -23.58 -18.59
CA PHE A 227 1.07 -23.72 -18.62
C PHE A 227 1.56 -25.06 -18.04
N ALA A 228 0.68 -25.86 -17.42
CA ALA A 228 1.05 -27.12 -16.78
C ALA A 228 1.05 -28.34 -17.73
N ASP A 229 0.40 -28.22 -18.88
CA ASP A 229 0.34 -29.27 -19.90
C ASP A 229 1.26 -28.92 -21.08
N ASP A 230 2.21 -29.80 -21.38
CA ASP A 230 3.16 -29.68 -22.50
C ASP A 230 2.48 -29.81 -23.89
N GLY A 231 1.15 -29.84 -23.96
CA GLY A 231 0.35 -29.86 -25.18
C GLY A 231 -0.32 -28.51 -25.41
N GLU A 232 -0.07 -27.91 -26.58
CA GLU A 232 -0.63 -26.65 -27.09
C GLU A 232 -1.64 -25.98 -26.15
N SER A 233 -1.17 -24.97 -25.40
CA SER A 233 -1.98 -24.15 -24.52
C SER A 233 -3.32 -23.80 -25.17
N MET A 234 -4.39 -24.41 -24.66
CA MET A 234 -5.77 -24.11 -25.07
C MET A 234 -6.27 -22.77 -24.50
N ILE A 235 -5.37 -21.93 -23.96
CA ILE A 235 -5.73 -20.55 -23.66
C ILE A 235 -6.19 -19.94 -24.97
N ASN A 236 -7.46 -19.54 -25.00
CA ASN A 236 -8.02 -18.82 -26.13
C ASN A 236 -7.10 -17.63 -26.41
N LYS A 237 -6.46 -17.63 -27.58
CA LYS A 237 -5.55 -16.57 -28.02
C LYS A 237 -6.14 -15.17 -27.79
N SER A 238 -7.46 -15.03 -27.95
CA SER A 238 -8.18 -13.78 -27.69
C SER A 238 -8.06 -13.27 -26.25
N ILE A 239 -7.93 -14.16 -25.25
CA ILE A 239 -7.72 -13.80 -23.85
C ILE A 239 -6.29 -13.28 -23.65
N ILE A 240 -5.30 -13.96 -24.23
CA ILE A 240 -3.91 -13.52 -24.18
C ILE A 240 -3.78 -12.15 -24.84
N ASP A 241 -4.31 -12.01 -26.06
CA ASP A 241 -4.32 -10.76 -26.82
C ASP A 241 -5.00 -9.64 -26.00
N ALA A 242 -6.14 -9.91 -25.34
CA ALA A 242 -6.82 -8.93 -24.50
C ALA A 242 -6.00 -8.51 -23.26
N LEU A 243 -5.27 -9.44 -22.62
CA LEU A 243 -4.37 -9.10 -21.51
C LEU A 243 -3.16 -8.30 -22.00
N GLU A 244 -2.60 -8.65 -23.15
CA GLU A 244 -1.49 -7.92 -23.76
C GLU A 244 -1.90 -6.50 -24.23
N ASP A 245 -3.14 -6.33 -24.71
CA ASP A 245 -3.73 -5.03 -25.03
C ASP A 245 -3.89 -4.11 -23.79
N LEU A 246 -4.07 -4.72 -22.62
CA LEU A 246 -4.00 -4.04 -21.32
C LEU A 246 -2.56 -3.70 -20.90
N GLY A 247 -1.55 -4.17 -21.64
CA GLY A 247 -0.13 -4.03 -21.32
C GLY A 247 0.39 -5.06 -20.31
N LEU A 248 -0.39 -6.13 -20.06
CA LEU A 248 -0.03 -7.16 -19.11
C LEU A 248 0.87 -8.20 -19.77
N SER A 249 1.91 -8.63 -19.04
CA SER A 249 2.80 -9.69 -19.53
C SER A 249 2.18 -11.06 -19.26
N THR A 250 1.93 -11.83 -20.31
CA THR A 250 1.35 -13.20 -20.25
C THR A 250 2.34 -14.29 -20.65
N SER A 251 3.48 -13.91 -21.25
CA SER A 251 4.45 -14.82 -21.86
C SER A 251 5.24 -15.69 -20.88
N ASN A 252 5.05 -15.53 -19.57
CA ASN A 252 5.74 -16.31 -18.55
C ASN A 252 4.85 -16.54 -17.32
N LYS A 253 4.88 -17.76 -16.78
CA LYS A 253 4.21 -18.17 -15.54
C LYS A 253 4.39 -17.15 -14.39
N ASN A 254 5.60 -16.65 -14.16
CA ASN A 254 5.85 -15.68 -13.08
C ASN A 254 5.08 -14.36 -13.25
N ALA A 255 4.84 -13.94 -14.49
CA ALA A 255 4.06 -12.73 -14.76
C ALA A 255 2.57 -12.95 -14.50
N MET A 256 2.07 -14.17 -14.76
CA MET A 256 0.71 -14.60 -14.43
C MET A 256 0.51 -14.80 -12.93
N ASP A 257 1.50 -15.37 -12.24
CA ASP A 257 1.50 -15.50 -10.77
C ASP A 257 1.42 -14.12 -10.12
N ALA A 258 2.22 -13.16 -10.59
CA ALA A 258 2.13 -11.77 -10.14
C ALA A 258 0.74 -11.15 -10.39
N LEU A 259 0.10 -11.47 -11.51
CA LEU A 259 -1.25 -11.00 -11.84
C LEU A 259 -2.31 -11.59 -10.90
N VAL A 260 -2.23 -12.88 -10.58
CA VAL A 260 -3.12 -13.53 -9.60
C VAL A 260 -2.97 -12.91 -8.22
N VAL A 261 -1.72 -12.65 -7.80
CA VAL A 261 -1.42 -11.99 -6.52
C VAL A 261 -2.01 -10.58 -6.47
N LEU A 262 -1.83 -9.78 -7.52
CA LEU A 262 -2.42 -8.44 -7.62
C LEU A 262 -3.95 -8.49 -7.58
N ALA A 263 -4.57 -9.35 -8.38
CA ALA A 263 -6.02 -9.48 -8.44
C ALA A 263 -6.62 -9.94 -7.09
N SER A 264 -5.92 -10.82 -6.37
CA SER A 264 -6.30 -11.22 -5.02
C SER A 264 -6.19 -10.07 -4.03
N SER A 265 -5.14 -9.25 -4.12
CA SER A 265 -4.97 -8.08 -3.25
C SER A 265 -6.06 -7.01 -3.46
N MET A 266 -6.51 -6.82 -4.70
CA MET A 266 -7.57 -5.87 -5.04
C MET A 266 -8.96 -6.36 -4.58
N SER A 267 -9.22 -7.67 -4.61
CA SER A 267 -10.52 -8.24 -4.23
C SER A 267 -10.84 -8.05 -2.74
N ASN A 268 -9.82 -7.98 -1.89
CA ASN A 268 -9.99 -7.77 -0.45
C ASN A 268 -10.43 -6.33 -0.12
N ALA A 269 -10.09 -5.35 -0.96
CA ALA A 269 -10.46 -3.95 -0.76
C ALA A 269 -11.98 -3.69 -0.97
N VAL A 270 -12.67 -4.57 -1.70
CA VAL A 270 -14.08 -4.38 -2.10
C VAL A 270 -15.06 -4.75 -0.98
N ARG A 271 -14.62 -5.47 0.04
CA ARG A 271 -15.55 -6.05 1.04
C ARG A 271 -16.11 -5.06 2.05
N ASP A 272 -15.54 -3.87 2.19
CA ASP A 272 -15.75 -3.01 3.36
C ASP A 272 -16.41 -1.66 3.06
N GLU A 273 -16.87 -1.41 1.83
CA GLU A 273 -17.71 -0.23 1.52
C GLU A 273 -19.20 -0.47 1.82
N GLU A 274 -19.54 -1.08 2.96
CA GLU A 274 -20.88 -0.84 3.49
C GLU A 274 -20.91 0.62 3.98
N PRO A 275 -21.86 1.45 3.51
CA PRO A 275 -21.97 2.81 3.97
C PRO A 275 -22.30 2.79 5.45
N GLY A 276 -21.27 2.96 6.29
CA GLY A 276 -21.45 3.24 7.70
C GLY A 276 -22.42 4.41 7.79
N ASN A 277 -23.53 4.22 8.52
CA ASN A 277 -24.45 5.28 8.89
C ASN A 277 -23.63 6.32 9.66
N ASN A 278 -23.02 7.27 8.96
CA ASN A 278 -22.44 8.47 9.54
C ASN A 278 -23.62 9.34 9.98
N ASP A 279 -24.12 9.05 11.18
CA ASP A 279 -25.07 9.88 11.89
C ASP A 279 -24.39 11.22 12.24
N GLY A 280 -24.45 12.20 11.32
CA GLY A 280 -24.50 13.62 11.69
C GLY A 280 -23.28 14.51 11.41
N ASP A 281 -22.14 14.00 10.92
CA ASP A 281 -21.04 14.88 10.50
C ASP A 281 -21.23 15.34 9.04
N TYR A 282 -21.52 16.63 8.87
CA TYR A 282 -21.73 17.26 7.56
C TYR A 282 -20.42 17.32 6.76
N MET A 283 -20.08 16.25 6.03
CA MET A 283 -19.11 16.37 4.94
C MET A 283 -19.70 17.25 3.84
N THR A 284 -19.08 18.41 3.62
CA THR A 284 -19.42 19.28 2.49
C THR A 284 -18.44 18.99 1.35
N TYR A 285 -18.97 18.43 0.26
CA TYR A 285 -18.22 18.32 -0.99
C TYR A 285 -18.43 19.60 -1.79
N ASP A 286 -17.49 20.52 -1.71
CA ASP A 286 -17.48 21.67 -2.61
C ASP A 286 -17.07 21.22 -4.01
N SER A 287 -18.01 21.29 -4.95
CA SER A 287 -17.75 21.12 -6.38
C SER A 287 -17.21 22.44 -6.95
N TYR A 288 -15.89 22.59 -6.94
CA TYR A 288 -15.18 23.68 -7.64
C TYR A 288 -14.59 23.22 -8.97
#